data_AF-A0A9D9X1C0-F1
#
_entry.id   AF-A0A9D9X1C0-F1
#
_cell.length_a   1.000
_cell.length_b   1.000
_cell.length_c   1.000
_cell.angle_alpha   90.00
_cell.angle_beta   90.00
_cell.angle_gamma   90.00
#
_symmetry.space_group_name_H-M   'P 1'
#
loop_
_entity.id
_entity.type
_entity.pdbx_description
1 polymer ?
#
loop_
_entity_poly.entity_id
_entity_poly.type
_entity_poly.pdbx_seq_one_letter_code
_entity_poly.pdbx_strand_id
1 'polypeptide(L)'
;MKFKSLTKWIFAALMMAAAVPFAFAQQAAQTPYQSQELSDGDGIPVLIKHLPNWENLRDRTAFVRDTAALKAALGERPIFDLVDFSAGTEAVTAPYQAGKLLIIEYTTPQVSVESDAKFIARLGELGDTTTVYRRIGNYSVFVFDGTDTAAATELLEQVKYEKNVQWLGDDPYYLKRAERAFINTTSGIFTSTVFVILIGIGLAITGGLIVGITYFTLRVRRRAAMTAYTDAGGMTRLNLDGFTPDIVPERLLGE
;
A
#
# COMPACT_ATOMS: atom_id res chain seq x y z
N MET A 1 -40.63 10.02 -17.04
CA MET A 1 -40.58 9.87 -15.56
C MET A 1 -39.24 9.32 -15.02
N LYS A 2 -38.09 9.50 -15.70
CA LYS A 2 -36.77 8.93 -15.27
C LYS A 2 -35.72 9.96 -14.76
N PHE A 3 -36.03 11.26 -14.77
CA PHE A 3 -35.01 12.29 -14.53
C PHE A 3 -34.80 12.66 -13.05
N LYS A 4 -35.77 12.36 -12.17
CA LYS A 4 -35.64 12.62 -10.72
C LYS A 4 -34.69 11.65 -10.01
N SER A 5 -34.32 10.52 -10.61
CA SER A 5 -33.33 9.62 -10.01
C SER A 5 -31.90 10.08 -10.32
N LEU A 6 -31.63 10.61 -11.52
CA LEU A 6 -30.28 10.97 -11.96
C LEU A 6 -29.66 12.11 -11.13
N THR A 7 -30.46 13.12 -10.73
CA THR A 7 -30.00 14.20 -9.85
C THR A 7 -29.69 13.74 -8.43
N LYS A 8 -30.37 12.70 -7.93
CA LYS A 8 -30.05 12.08 -6.64
C LYS A 8 -28.71 11.34 -6.68
N TRP A 9 -28.41 10.66 -7.80
CA TRP A 9 -27.13 9.98 -8.00
C TRP A 9 -25.95 10.95 -8.13
N ILE A 10 -26.11 12.08 -8.81
CA ILE A 10 -25.05 13.10 -8.92
C ILE A 10 -24.78 13.78 -7.57
N PHE A 11 -25.83 14.11 -6.80
CA PHE A 11 -25.66 14.70 -5.47
C PHE A 11 -25.01 13.71 -4.49
N ALA A 12 -25.37 12.43 -4.56
CA ALA A 12 -24.73 11.36 -3.79
C ALA A 12 -23.25 11.16 -4.18
N ALA A 13 -22.91 11.24 -5.47
CA ALA A 13 -21.53 11.15 -5.94
C ALA A 13 -20.67 12.34 -5.49
N LEU A 14 -21.24 13.55 -5.45
CA LEU A 14 -20.56 14.76 -4.96
C LEU A 14 -20.35 14.75 -3.44
N MET A 15 -21.31 14.23 -2.68
CA MET A 15 -21.15 14.00 -1.23
C MET A 15 -20.15 12.89 -0.91
N MET A 16 -20.09 11.83 -1.72
CA MET A 16 -19.04 10.81 -1.60
C MET A 16 -17.65 11.38 -1.91
N ALA A 17 -17.51 12.22 -2.95
CA ALA A 17 -16.23 12.83 -3.30
C ALA A 17 -15.70 13.81 -2.24
N ALA A 18 -16.59 14.49 -1.51
CA ALA A 18 -16.22 15.39 -0.41
C ALA A 18 -15.84 14.67 0.90
N ALA A 19 -16.19 13.38 1.06
CA ALA A 19 -15.88 12.59 2.25
C ALA A 19 -14.54 11.83 2.17
N VAL A 20 -13.88 11.79 1.00
CA VAL A 20 -12.64 11.03 0.79
C VAL A 20 -11.37 11.63 1.44
N PRO A 21 -11.21 12.96 1.69
CA PRO A 21 -9.90 13.44 2.14
C PRO A 21 -9.57 13.12 3.60
N PHE A 22 -10.51 12.59 4.40
CA PHE A 22 -10.24 12.22 5.80
C PHE A 22 -9.78 10.77 6.00
N ALA A 23 -9.82 9.91 4.97
CA ALA A 23 -9.40 8.51 5.09
C ALA A 23 -7.88 8.29 4.95
N PHE A 24 -7.10 9.34 4.67
CA PHE A 24 -5.64 9.30 4.64
C PHE A 24 -4.99 9.91 5.89
N ALA A 25 -5.73 10.03 6.99
CA ALA A 25 -5.08 10.19 8.29
C ALA A 25 -4.29 8.90 8.55
N GLN A 26 -2.96 9.00 8.52
CA GLN A 26 -2.03 7.94 8.91
C GLN A 26 -2.51 7.31 10.21
N GLN A 27 -3.20 6.17 10.10
CA GLN A 27 -3.42 5.29 11.22
C GLN A 27 -2.01 4.83 11.61
N ALA A 28 -1.50 5.32 12.74
CA ALA A 28 -0.24 4.84 13.29
C ALA A 28 -0.39 3.32 13.41
N ALA A 29 0.29 2.59 12.53
CA ALA A 29 0.19 1.15 12.47
C ALA A 29 0.62 0.62 13.84
N GLN A 30 -0.32 0.03 14.59
CA GLN A 30 0.03 -0.77 15.74
C GLN A 30 0.95 -1.88 15.22
N THR A 31 2.20 -1.87 15.65
CA THR A 31 3.19 -2.81 15.16
C THR A 31 2.81 -4.21 15.64
N PRO A 32 2.46 -5.15 14.76
CA PRO A 32 1.89 -6.44 15.16
C PRO A 32 2.94 -7.40 15.77
N TYR A 33 4.18 -6.95 15.90
CA TYR A 33 5.31 -7.77 16.31
C TYR A 33 5.87 -7.30 17.66
N GLN A 34 6.04 -8.25 18.59
CA GLN A 34 6.96 -8.10 19.70
C GLN A 34 8.27 -8.78 19.31
N SER A 35 9.32 -8.01 19.07
CA SER A 35 10.64 -8.45 18.59
C SER A 35 11.74 -7.84 19.46
N GLN A 36 12.90 -8.48 19.55
CA GLN A 36 14.08 -7.91 20.20
C GLN A 36 14.49 -6.58 19.57
N GLU A 37 14.47 -6.53 18.24
CA GLU A 37 14.79 -5.34 17.46
C GLU A 37 13.66 -5.05 16.48
N LEU A 38 13.12 -3.84 16.54
CA LEU A 38 12.16 -3.30 15.57
C LEU A 38 12.86 -2.22 14.77
N SER A 39 12.59 -2.18 13.47
CA SER A 39 13.12 -1.11 12.63
C SER A 39 12.40 0.22 12.91
N ASP A 40 13.17 1.27 13.19
CA ASP A 40 12.68 2.60 13.60
C ASP A 40 11.67 3.24 12.63
N GLY A 41 11.71 2.92 11.33
CA GLY A 41 10.83 3.51 10.32
C GLY A 41 9.50 2.78 10.12
N ASP A 42 9.51 1.46 10.25
CA ASP A 42 8.41 0.60 9.79
C ASP A 42 7.82 -0.27 10.90
N GLY A 43 8.51 -0.38 12.04
CA GLY A 43 8.07 -1.20 13.18
C GLY A 43 8.04 -2.70 12.91
N ILE A 44 8.88 -3.15 11.97
CA ILE A 44 9.00 -4.55 11.54
C ILE A 44 10.23 -5.15 12.23
N PRO A 45 10.16 -6.41 12.70
CA PRO A 45 11.31 -7.15 13.20
C PRO A 45 12.49 -7.05 12.24
N VAL A 46 13.65 -6.63 12.75
CA VAL A 46 14.87 -6.50 11.93
C VAL A 46 15.23 -7.83 11.28
N LEU A 47 15.01 -8.95 11.98
CA LEU A 47 15.23 -10.29 11.46
C LEU A 47 14.48 -10.59 10.15
N ILE A 48 13.27 -10.04 9.94
CA ILE A 48 12.54 -10.19 8.68
C ILE A 48 13.30 -9.51 7.53
N LYS A 49 13.97 -8.38 7.79
CA LYS A 49 14.74 -7.65 6.78
C LYS A 49 16.00 -8.38 6.33
N HIS A 50 16.42 -9.41 7.06
CA HIS A 50 17.56 -10.26 6.69
C HIS A 50 17.19 -11.38 5.72
N LEU A 51 15.91 -11.54 5.42
CA LEU A 51 15.47 -12.42 4.35
C LEU A 51 15.86 -11.82 2.98
N PRO A 52 16.38 -12.63 2.04
CA PRO A 52 16.59 -12.19 0.67
C PRO A 52 15.28 -11.72 0.05
N ASN A 53 15.25 -10.50 -0.52
CA ASN A 53 14.06 -9.94 -1.15
C ASN A 53 12.82 -9.89 -0.22
N TRP A 54 13.04 -9.56 1.06
CA TRP A 54 12.01 -9.56 2.11
C TRP A 54 10.80 -8.67 1.79
N GLU A 55 10.99 -7.58 1.04
CA GLU A 55 9.93 -6.64 0.67
C GLU A 55 8.79 -7.34 -0.11
N ASN A 56 9.15 -8.28 -0.99
CA ASN A 56 8.22 -9.03 -1.84
C ASN A 56 7.69 -10.32 -1.19
N LEU A 57 8.22 -10.67 -0.01
CA LEU A 57 7.89 -11.89 0.72
C LEU A 57 7.20 -11.62 2.05
N ARG A 58 6.98 -10.36 2.42
CA ARG A 58 6.41 -9.96 3.72
C ARG A 58 5.12 -10.72 4.05
N ASP A 59 4.18 -10.81 3.11
CA ASP A 59 2.87 -11.47 3.31
C ASP A 59 2.96 -12.99 3.42
N ARG A 60 4.09 -13.57 3.02
CA ARG A 60 4.37 -15.02 3.04
C ARG A 60 5.44 -15.40 4.08
N THR A 61 5.83 -14.43 4.91
CA THR A 61 6.83 -14.62 5.94
C THR A 61 6.15 -14.90 7.27
N ALA A 62 6.65 -15.90 8.00
CA ALA A 62 6.24 -16.13 9.37
C ALA A 62 7.39 -15.76 10.31
N PHE A 63 7.10 -14.87 11.26
CA PHE A 63 7.98 -14.55 12.38
C PHE A 63 7.55 -15.36 13.60
N VAL A 64 8.49 -16.00 14.25
CA VAL A 64 8.27 -17.10 15.18
C VAL A 64 9.13 -16.92 16.43
N ARG A 65 8.53 -17.13 17.60
CA ARG A 65 9.20 -17.00 18.91
C ARG A 65 9.00 -18.22 19.82
N ASP A 66 8.41 -19.28 19.28
CA ASP A 66 8.20 -20.53 19.99
C ASP A 66 8.15 -21.70 18.99
N THR A 67 8.41 -22.89 19.52
CA THR A 67 8.49 -24.11 18.72
C THR A 67 7.14 -24.50 18.08
N ALA A 68 6.01 -24.16 18.70
CA ALA A 68 4.69 -24.50 18.16
C ALA A 68 4.38 -23.69 16.90
N ALA A 69 4.66 -22.39 16.91
CA ALA A 69 4.55 -21.52 15.75
C ALA A 69 5.54 -21.92 14.65
N LEU A 70 6.74 -22.41 15.01
CA LEU A 70 7.71 -22.93 14.03
C LEU A 70 7.17 -24.16 13.29
N LYS A 71 6.63 -25.12 14.05
CA LYS A 71 6.02 -26.34 13.53
C LYS A 71 4.77 -26.04 12.70
N ALA A 72 3.98 -25.05 13.10
CA ALA A 72 2.83 -24.60 12.31
C ALA A 72 3.24 -23.99 10.95
N ALA A 73 4.36 -23.27 10.90
CA ALA A 73 4.83 -22.61 9.68
C ALA A 73 5.55 -23.57 8.70
N LEU A 74 6.34 -24.52 9.21
CA LEU A 74 7.24 -25.35 8.39
C LEU A 74 6.91 -26.86 8.40
N GLY A 75 5.90 -27.26 9.16
CA GLY A 75 5.56 -28.65 9.45
C GLY A 75 6.36 -29.21 10.62
N GLU A 76 6.02 -30.41 11.08
CA GLU A 76 6.79 -31.12 12.11
C GLU A 76 8.15 -31.58 11.55
N ARG A 77 9.25 -31.20 12.21
CA ARG A 77 10.60 -31.64 11.87
C ARG A 77 11.40 -31.97 13.13
N PRO A 78 12.20 -33.06 13.15
CA PRO A 78 12.98 -33.45 14.33
C PRO A 78 14.04 -32.41 14.76
N ILE A 79 14.46 -31.52 13.86
CA ILE A 79 15.44 -30.47 14.15
C ILE A 79 14.84 -29.35 15.02
N PHE A 80 13.51 -29.18 15.01
CA PHE A 80 12.85 -28.09 15.73
C PHE A 80 12.81 -28.31 17.25
N ASP A 81 12.91 -29.57 17.70
CA ASP A 81 12.98 -29.89 19.12
C ASP A 81 14.32 -29.49 19.76
N LEU A 82 15.33 -29.15 18.94
CA LEU A 82 16.62 -28.65 19.40
C LEU A 82 16.67 -27.12 19.54
N VAL A 83 15.66 -26.42 19.02
CA VAL A 83 15.62 -24.95 19.06
C VAL A 83 15.07 -24.51 20.43
N ASP A 84 15.91 -23.83 21.20
CA ASP A 84 15.51 -23.25 22.48
C ASP A 84 15.14 -21.77 22.31
N PHE A 85 13.85 -21.48 22.54
CA PHE A 85 13.28 -20.12 22.48
C PHE A 85 13.32 -19.38 23.82
N SER A 86 13.76 -20.01 24.91
CA SER A 86 13.68 -19.44 26.27
C SER A 86 14.58 -18.21 26.48
N ALA A 87 15.71 -18.13 25.77
CA ALA A 87 16.69 -17.06 25.90
C ALA A 87 16.44 -15.89 24.93
N GLY A 88 15.19 -15.71 24.48
CA GLY A 88 14.81 -14.66 23.54
C GLY A 88 15.07 -15.00 22.08
N THR A 89 15.52 -16.21 21.74
CA THR A 89 15.73 -16.64 20.34
C THR A 89 14.53 -16.30 19.47
N GLU A 90 14.78 -15.80 18.27
CA GLU A 90 13.74 -15.46 17.31
C GLU A 90 14.01 -16.21 16.02
N ALA A 91 12.95 -16.52 15.28
CA ALA A 91 13.07 -17.20 14.01
C ALA A 91 12.18 -16.54 12.97
N VAL A 92 12.64 -16.56 11.73
CA VAL A 92 11.87 -16.12 10.58
C VAL A 92 11.94 -17.16 9.48
N THR A 93 10.81 -17.44 8.84
CA THR A 93 10.74 -18.36 7.71
C THR A 93 9.98 -17.76 6.55
N ALA A 94 10.45 -18.06 5.33
CA ALA A 94 9.77 -17.68 4.10
C ALA A 94 9.97 -18.73 2.99
N PRO A 95 9.00 -18.89 2.08
CA PRO A 95 9.10 -19.80 0.95
C PRO A 95 9.90 -19.15 -0.20
N TYR A 96 10.88 -19.89 -0.74
CA TYR A 96 11.64 -19.56 -1.94
C TYR A 96 11.52 -20.67 -2.97
N GLN A 97 11.94 -20.38 -4.21
CA GLN A 97 11.98 -21.39 -5.27
C GLN A 97 12.96 -22.53 -4.96
N ALA A 98 14.07 -22.21 -4.29
CA ALA A 98 15.09 -23.17 -3.90
C ALA A 98 14.73 -24.00 -2.65
N GLY A 99 13.61 -23.71 -1.98
CA GLY A 99 13.19 -24.36 -0.75
C GLY A 99 12.59 -23.39 0.27
N LYS A 100 12.30 -23.87 1.48
CA LYS A 100 11.81 -23.03 2.58
C LYS A 100 13.00 -22.57 3.42
N LEU A 101 13.26 -21.27 3.44
CA LEU A 101 14.35 -20.68 4.21
C LEU A 101 13.88 -20.43 5.64
N LEU A 102 14.66 -20.87 6.62
CA LEU A 102 14.51 -20.56 8.03
C LEU A 102 15.80 -19.91 8.53
N ILE A 103 15.68 -18.74 9.15
CA ILE A 103 16.76 -18.08 9.88
C ILE A 103 16.37 -18.09 11.35
N ILE A 104 17.24 -18.62 12.20
CA ILE A 104 17.10 -18.59 13.67
C ILE A 104 18.19 -17.69 14.22
N GLU A 105 17.80 -16.63 14.92
CA GLU A 105 18.69 -15.71 15.60
C GLU A 105 18.80 -16.04 17.09
N TYR A 106 20.03 -16.35 17.52
CA TYR A 106 20.36 -16.48 18.93
C TYR A 106 20.86 -15.16 19.50
N THR A 107 20.49 -14.89 20.76
CA THR A 107 20.87 -13.67 21.47
C THR A 107 22.38 -13.52 21.66
N THR A 108 23.11 -14.63 21.77
CA THR A 108 24.57 -14.62 21.96
C THR A 108 25.30 -15.53 20.98
N PRO A 109 26.55 -15.18 20.60
CA PRO A 109 27.39 -16.03 19.77
C PRO A 109 27.65 -17.41 20.40
N GLN A 110 27.77 -17.49 21.73
CA GLN A 110 28.03 -18.74 22.44
C GLN A 110 26.89 -19.74 22.26
N VAL A 111 25.64 -19.28 22.45
CA VAL A 111 24.44 -20.11 22.24
C VAL A 111 24.31 -20.55 20.77
N SER A 112 24.66 -19.65 19.82
CA SER A 112 24.71 -19.99 18.40
C SER A 112 25.70 -21.13 18.10
N VAL A 113 26.91 -21.07 18.66
CA VAL A 113 27.95 -22.11 18.47
C VAL A 113 27.53 -23.44 19.11
N GLU A 114 26.95 -23.42 20.30
CA GLU A 114 26.46 -24.64 20.95
C GLU A 114 25.31 -25.30 20.18
N SER A 115 24.39 -24.49 19.65
CA SER A 115 23.26 -24.97 18.86
C SER A 115 23.73 -25.51 17.50
N ASP A 116 24.71 -24.87 16.88
CA ASP A 116 25.33 -25.32 15.64
C ASP A 116 25.90 -26.73 15.73
N ALA A 117 26.65 -27.03 16.81
CA ALA A 117 27.16 -28.37 17.05
C ALA A 117 26.04 -29.41 17.17
N LYS A 118 24.94 -29.07 17.85
CA LYS A 118 23.76 -29.94 17.99
C LYS A 118 23.06 -30.17 16.64
N PHE A 119 22.91 -29.13 15.83
CA PHE A 119 22.26 -29.24 14.52
C PHE A 119 23.08 -30.09 13.55
N ILE A 120 24.40 -29.88 13.48
CA ILE A 120 25.28 -30.68 12.61
C ILE A 120 25.23 -32.16 13.01
N ALA A 121 25.32 -32.45 14.32
CA ALA A 121 25.22 -33.82 14.82
C ALA A 121 23.87 -34.44 14.45
N ARG A 122 22.76 -33.72 14.66
CA ARG A 122 21.41 -34.23 14.38
C ARG A 122 21.15 -34.43 12.90
N LEU A 123 21.59 -33.52 12.04
CA LEU A 123 21.47 -33.67 10.59
C LEU A 123 22.29 -34.87 10.09
N GLY A 124 23.48 -35.09 10.66
CA GLY A 124 24.31 -36.27 10.39
C GLY A 124 23.63 -37.59 10.79
N GLU A 125 22.96 -37.62 11.95
CA GLU A 125 22.19 -38.79 12.41
C GLU A 125 20.96 -39.08 11.53
N LEU A 126 20.26 -38.02 11.08
CA LEU A 126 19.07 -38.16 10.24
C LEU A 126 19.41 -38.59 8.81
N GLY A 127 20.64 -38.34 8.35
CA GLY A 127 21.05 -38.60 6.97
C GLY A 127 20.25 -37.78 5.95
N ASP A 128 19.72 -36.62 6.36
CA ASP A 128 18.87 -35.79 5.52
C ASP A 128 19.72 -35.03 4.49
N THR A 129 19.53 -35.35 3.21
CA THR A 129 20.20 -34.69 2.09
C THR A 129 19.41 -33.54 1.48
N THR A 130 18.17 -33.33 1.93
CA THR A 130 17.25 -32.30 1.40
C THR A 130 17.33 -30.98 2.17
N THR A 131 17.98 -30.99 3.33
CA THR A 131 18.21 -29.82 4.17
C THR A 131 19.63 -29.32 4.00
N VAL A 132 19.78 -28.06 3.60
CA VAL A 132 21.08 -27.37 3.58
C VAL A 132 21.14 -26.45 4.80
N TYR A 133 22.26 -26.52 5.54
CA TYR A 133 22.44 -25.80 6.79
C TYR A 133 23.76 -25.03 6.82
N ARG A 134 23.74 -23.81 7.37
CA ARG A 134 24.94 -23.01 7.62
C ARG A 134 24.74 -22.08 8.82
N ARG A 135 25.78 -21.95 9.66
CA ARG A 135 25.87 -20.90 10.68
C ARG A 135 26.47 -19.61 10.09
N ILE A 136 25.83 -18.47 10.33
CA ILE A 136 26.28 -17.15 9.88
C ILE A 136 26.22 -16.18 11.07
N GLY A 137 27.35 -15.96 11.75
CA GLY A 137 27.37 -15.16 12.98
C GLY A 137 26.49 -15.77 14.09
N ASN A 138 25.48 -15.02 14.53
CA ASN A 138 24.49 -15.50 15.50
C ASN A 138 23.33 -16.27 14.87
N TYR A 139 23.35 -16.46 13.54
CA TYR A 139 22.27 -17.12 12.80
C TYR A 139 22.56 -18.59 12.56
N SER A 140 21.55 -19.42 12.80
CA SER A 140 21.45 -20.76 12.23
C SER A 140 20.48 -20.71 11.06
N VAL A 141 20.98 -20.95 9.86
CA VAL A 141 20.20 -20.79 8.62
C VAL A 141 20.00 -22.15 7.97
N PHE A 142 18.74 -22.49 7.68
CA PHE A 142 18.34 -23.73 7.04
C PHE A 142 17.59 -23.44 5.76
N VAL A 143 17.82 -24.25 4.73
CA VAL A 143 16.94 -24.35 3.56
C VAL A 143 16.38 -25.77 3.53
N PHE A 144 15.08 -25.88 3.73
CA PHE A 144 14.36 -27.15 3.74
C PHE A 144 13.70 -27.45 2.40
N ASP A 145 13.45 -28.73 2.16
CA ASP A 145 12.71 -29.24 1.00
C ASP A 145 13.31 -28.78 -0.34
N GLY A 146 14.64 -28.58 -0.39
CA GLY A 146 15.35 -28.16 -1.59
C GLY A 146 15.49 -29.30 -2.58
N THR A 147 15.06 -29.10 -3.83
CA THR A 147 15.27 -30.09 -4.92
C THR A 147 16.64 -29.97 -5.57
N ASP A 148 17.29 -28.82 -5.40
CA ASP A 148 18.63 -28.51 -5.90
C ASP A 148 19.49 -27.93 -4.77
N THR A 149 20.52 -28.69 -4.39
CA THR A 149 21.45 -28.30 -3.32
C THR A 149 22.30 -27.09 -3.69
N ALA A 150 22.58 -26.86 -4.97
CA ALA A 150 23.33 -25.70 -5.43
C ALA A 150 22.49 -24.42 -5.27
N ALA A 151 21.24 -24.44 -5.73
CA ALA A 151 20.30 -23.32 -5.57
C ALA A 151 20.02 -23.01 -4.08
N ALA A 152 19.88 -24.05 -3.24
CA ALA A 152 19.71 -23.88 -1.80
C ALA A 152 20.94 -23.24 -1.15
N THR A 153 22.15 -23.60 -1.60
CA THR A 153 23.40 -23.01 -1.11
C THR A 153 23.54 -21.55 -1.55
N GLU A 154 23.18 -21.22 -2.79
CA GLU A 154 23.17 -19.83 -3.28
C GLU A 154 22.17 -18.97 -2.48
N LEU A 155 21.01 -19.52 -2.13
CA LEU A 155 20.04 -18.83 -1.28
C LEU A 155 20.62 -18.53 0.12
N LEU A 156 21.37 -19.47 0.70
CA LEU A 156 22.06 -19.24 1.98
C LEU A 156 23.09 -18.12 1.90
N GLU A 157 23.78 -17.97 0.77
CA GLU A 157 24.80 -16.92 0.58
C GLU A 157 24.22 -15.51 0.50
N GLN A 158 22.94 -15.39 0.17
CA GLN A 158 22.22 -14.11 0.17
C GLN A 158 21.87 -13.64 1.59
N VAL A 159 21.85 -14.54 2.57
CA VAL A 159 21.59 -14.19 3.97
C VAL A 159 22.83 -13.55 4.57
N LYS A 160 22.73 -12.25 4.85
CA LYS A 160 23.82 -11.47 5.46
C LYS A 160 23.47 -11.15 6.91
N TYR A 161 24.40 -11.46 7.81
CA TYR A 161 24.30 -11.04 9.20
C TYR A 161 24.62 -9.55 9.31
N GLU A 162 23.59 -8.73 9.52
CA GLU A 162 23.73 -7.29 9.75
C GLU A 162 23.25 -6.98 11.17
N LYS A 163 24.16 -7.00 12.15
CA LYS A 163 23.83 -6.49 13.49
C LYS A 163 23.86 -4.98 13.45
N ASN A 164 22.79 -4.33 13.90
CA ASN A 164 22.83 -2.89 14.17
C ASN A 164 23.80 -2.63 15.33
N VAL A 165 25.01 -2.20 14.99
CA VAL A 165 26.00 -1.81 15.99
C VAL A 165 25.61 -0.43 16.51
N GLN A 166 25.12 -0.38 17.75
CA GLN A 166 25.01 0.88 18.47
C GLN A 166 26.41 1.25 18.99
N TRP A 167 26.98 2.31 18.46
CA TRP A 167 28.26 2.83 18.92
C TRP A 167 28.07 3.46 20.30
N LEU A 168 28.95 3.11 21.26
CA LEU A 168 28.96 3.71 22.60
C LEU A 168 29.50 5.16 22.61
N GLY A 169 29.88 5.70 21.44
CA GLY A 169 30.33 7.07 21.20
C GLY A 169 29.80 7.58 19.86
N ASP A 170 30.49 8.54 19.22
CA ASP A 170 30.04 9.09 17.93
C ASP A 170 30.01 8.02 16.83
N ASP A 171 28.83 7.76 16.26
CA ASP A 171 28.65 6.80 15.16
C ASP A 171 29.34 7.34 13.88
N PRO A 172 30.40 6.67 13.37
CA PRO A 172 31.13 7.11 12.18
C PRO A 172 30.28 7.09 10.90
N TYR A 173 29.11 6.43 10.93
CA TYR A 173 28.17 6.34 9.81
C TYR A 173 26.91 7.18 10.03
N TYR A 174 26.82 7.94 11.12
CA TYR A 174 25.65 8.76 11.44
C TYR A 174 25.26 9.68 10.28
N LEU A 175 26.24 10.39 9.71
CA LEU A 175 26.00 11.32 8.60
C LEU A 175 25.45 10.62 7.35
N LYS A 176 25.96 9.44 7.00
CA LYS A 176 25.45 8.66 5.85
C LYS A 176 24.04 8.14 6.08
N ARG A 177 23.73 7.75 7.32
CA ARG A 177 22.38 7.29 7.71
C ARG A 177 21.39 8.45 7.69
N ALA A 178 21.79 9.61 8.21
CA ALA A 178 21.03 10.85 8.17
C ALA A 178 20.79 11.32 6.73
N GLU A 179 21.80 11.24 5.86
CA GLU A 179 21.68 11.55 4.43
C GLU A 179 20.66 10.63 3.75
N ARG A 180 20.75 9.31 3.97
CA ARG A 180 19.79 8.34 3.40
C ARG A 180 18.37 8.57 3.91
N ALA A 181 18.21 8.84 5.21
CA ALA A 181 16.92 9.16 5.80
C ALA A 181 16.34 10.45 5.22
N PHE A 182 17.18 11.48 5.03
CA PHE A 182 16.79 12.74 4.42
C PHE A 182 16.37 12.56 2.95
N ILE A 183 17.11 11.78 2.17
CA ILE A 183 16.79 11.46 0.77
C ILE A 183 15.46 10.72 0.68
N ASN A 184 15.27 9.67 1.48
CA ASN A 184 14.03 8.88 1.47
C ASN A 184 12.81 9.71 1.86
N THR A 185 12.96 10.54 2.91
CA THR A 185 11.88 11.43 3.37
C THR A 185 11.54 12.49 2.32
N THR A 186 12.56 13.12 1.73
CA THR A 186 12.37 14.17 0.71
C THR A 186 11.74 13.59 -0.55
N SER A 187 12.18 12.42 -1.00
CA SER A 187 11.60 11.70 -2.13
C SER A 187 10.13 11.33 -1.90
N GLY A 188 9.80 10.86 -0.69
CA GLY A 188 8.42 10.56 -0.29
C GLY A 188 7.51 11.78 -0.33
N ILE A 189 7.95 12.90 0.26
CA ILE A 189 7.21 14.17 0.25
C ILE A 189 7.02 14.68 -1.17
N PHE A 190 8.06 14.67 -1.99
CA PHE A 190 7.99 15.12 -3.38
C PHE A 190 7.00 14.28 -4.18
N THR A 191 7.13 12.96 -4.12
CA THR A 191 6.26 12.02 -4.83
C THR A 191 4.80 12.18 -4.40
N SER A 192 4.55 12.22 -3.09
CA SER A 192 3.20 12.43 -2.54
C SER A 192 2.58 13.75 -3.01
N THR A 193 3.33 14.85 -2.95
CA THR A 193 2.86 16.18 -3.35
C THR A 193 2.51 16.22 -4.83
N VAL A 194 3.35 15.62 -5.69
CA VAL A 194 3.08 15.52 -7.13
C VAL A 194 1.79 14.73 -7.39
N PHE A 195 1.59 13.59 -6.73
CA PHE A 195 0.35 12.81 -6.88
C PHE A 195 -0.89 13.59 -6.45
N VAL A 196 -0.84 14.29 -5.31
CA VAL A 196 -1.96 15.11 -4.82
C VAL A 196 -2.32 16.21 -5.82
N ILE A 197 -1.31 16.90 -6.38
CA ILE A 197 -1.54 17.95 -7.38
C ILE A 197 -2.17 17.35 -8.66
N LEU A 198 -1.62 16.25 -9.16
CA LEU A 198 -2.12 15.60 -10.38
C LEU A 198 -3.55 15.10 -10.22
N ILE A 199 -3.86 14.46 -9.08
CA ILE A 199 -5.22 14.01 -8.75
C ILE A 199 -6.16 15.20 -8.60
N GLY A 200 -5.73 16.26 -7.91
CA GLY A 200 -6.51 17.49 -7.74
C GLY A 200 -6.88 18.14 -9.06
N ILE A 201 -5.92 18.28 -9.99
CA ILE A 201 -6.16 18.78 -11.35
C ILE A 201 -7.13 17.86 -12.10
N GLY A 202 -6.91 16.54 -12.04
CA GLY A 202 -7.78 15.54 -12.69
C GLY A 202 -9.24 15.63 -12.22
N LEU A 203 -9.44 15.77 -10.91
CA LEU A 203 -10.76 15.94 -10.30
C LEU A 203 -11.39 17.28 -10.69
N ALA A 204 -10.62 18.37 -10.73
CA ALA A 204 -11.12 19.69 -11.13
C ALA A 204 -11.60 19.70 -12.59
N ILE A 205 -10.82 19.12 -13.51
CA ILE A 205 -11.19 19.01 -14.92
C ILE A 205 -12.45 18.15 -15.08
N THR A 206 -12.46 16.98 -14.46
CA THR A 206 -13.57 16.02 -14.58
C THR A 206 -14.85 16.58 -13.95
N GLY A 207 -14.74 17.20 -12.77
CA GLY A 207 -15.86 17.88 -12.10
C GLY A 207 -16.40 19.04 -12.93
N GLY A 208 -15.52 19.88 -13.48
CA GLY A 208 -15.89 21.00 -14.35
C GLY A 208 -16.64 20.54 -15.60
N LEU A 209 -16.18 19.46 -16.26
CA LEU A 209 -16.83 18.88 -17.43
C LEU A 209 -18.23 18.34 -17.09
N ILE A 210 -18.37 17.58 -16.00
CA ILE A 210 -19.66 17.01 -15.57
C ILE A 210 -20.67 18.13 -15.28
N VAL A 211 -20.27 19.14 -14.50
CA VAL A 211 -21.12 20.27 -14.14
C VAL A 211 -21.50 21.08 -15.38
N GLY A 212 -20.53 21.36 -16.26
CA GLY A 212 -20.73 22.08 -17.51
C GLY A 212 -21.73 21.37 -18.42
N ILE A 213 -21.51 20.09 -18.73
CA ILE A 213 -22.41 19.27 -19.57
C ILE A 213 -23.82 19.23 -18.97
N THR A 214 -23.93 19.02 -17.66
CA THR A 214 -25.23 18.97 -16.98
C THR A 214 -25.96 20.32 -17.09
N TYR A 215 -25.26 21.43 -16.85
CA TYR A 215 -25.84 22.76 -16.96
C TYR A 215 -26.32 23.08 -18.37
N PHE A 216 -25.49 22.83 -19.39
CA PHE A 216 -25.83 23.11 -20.78
C PHE A 216 -27.00 22.25 -21.27
N THR A 217 -27.01 20.95 -20.94
CA THR A 217 -28.12 20.06 -21.31
C THR A 217 -29.43 20.47 -20.64
N LEU A 218 -29.41 20.87 -19.36
CA LEU A 218 -30.58 21.42 -18.68
C LEU A 218 -31.07 22.73 -19.31
N ARG A 219 -30.14 23.62 -19.67
CA ARG A 219 -30.46 24.90 -20.34
C ARG A 219 -31.11 24.67 -21.70
N VAL A 220 -30.56 23.77 -22.52
CA VAL A 220 -31.12 23.43 -23.85
C VAL A 220 -32.51 22.82 -23.71
N ARG A 221 -32.71 21.91 -22.74
CA ARG A 221 -34.03 21.32 -22.49
C ARG A 221 -35.07 22.35 -22.05
N ARG A 222 -34.69 23.30 -21.18
CA ARG A 222 -35.58 24.40 -20.79
C ARG A 222 -35.96 25.24 -21.99
N ARG A 223 -35.03 25.52 -22.91
CA ARG A 223 -35.31 26.25 -24.15
C ARG A 223 -36.25 25.49 -25.08
N ALA A 224 -36.03 24.19 -25.28
CA ALA A 224 -36.89 23.36 -26.13
C ALA A 224 -38.31 23.17 -25.57
N ALA A 225 -38.50 23.28 -24.26
CA ALA A 225 -39.80 23.19 -23.61
C ALA A 225 -40.60 24.52 -23.61
N MET A 226 -40.01 25.62 -24.09
CA MET A 226 -40.75 26.87 -24.28
C MET A 226 -41.55 26.78 -25.58
N THR A 227 -42.87 26.67 -25.47
CA THR A 227 -43.81 26.53 -26.60
C THR A 227 -44.09 27.83 -27.35
N ALA A 228 -43.46 28.94 -26.94
CA ALA A 228 -43.52 30.22 -27.64
C ALA A 228 -42.13 30.57 -28.19
N TYR A 229 -41.90 30.26 -29.47
CA TYR A 229 -40.81 30.84 -30.23
C TYR A 229 -41.12 32.33 -30.44
N THR A 230 -40.56 33.19 -29.59
CA THR A 230 -40.36 34.60 -29.93
C THR A 230 -39.07 34.68 -30.75
N ASP A 231 -39.21 34.89 -32.06
CA ASP A 231 -38.11 35.14 -33.00
C ASP A 231 -37.22 36.35 -32.58
N ALA A 232 -37.73 37.21 -31.70
CA ALA A 232 -36.93 38.19 -30.99
C ALA A 232 -36.38 37.58 -29.68
N GLY A 233 -35.09 37.23 -29.66
CA GLY A 233 -34.42 36.63 -28.51
C GLY A 233 -34.56 37.42 -27.20
N GLY A 234 -35.56 37.10 -26.37
CA GLY A 234 -35.69 37.60 -25.01
C GLY A 234 -36.05 39.08 -24.87
N MET A 235 -36.67 39.68 -25.88
CA MET A 235 -37.24 41.03 -25.76
C MET A 235 -38.68 40.95 -25.22
N THR A 236 -38.95 41.66 -24.13
CA THR A 236 -40.31 41.86 -23.60
C THR A 236 -41.21 42.37 -24.72
N ARG A 237 -42.22 41.58 -25.11
CA ARG A 237 -43.17 42.00 -26.15
C ARG A 237 -43.96 43.18 -25.60
N LEU A 238 -43.77 44.36 -26.18
CA LEU A 238 -44.58 45.53 -25.87
C LEU A 238 -46.00 45.24 -26.36
N ASN A 239 -46.92 45.00 -25.42
CA ASN A 239 -48.31 44.72 -25.73
C ASN A 239 -48.99 46.02 -26.16
N LEU A 240 -49.35 46.15 -27.43
CA LEU A 240 -50.04 47.32 -27.98
C LEU A 240 -51.56 47.11 -28.09
N ASP A 241 -52.08 45.99 -27.58
CA ASP A 241 -53.51 45.72 -27.55
C ASP A 241 -54.21 46.81 -26.72
N GLY A 242 -54.96 47.69 -27.38
CA GLY A 242 -55.67 48.83 -26.79
C GLY A 242 -55.10 50.22 -27.09
N PHE A 243 -53.99 50.33 -27.82
CA PHE A 243 -53.40 51.63 -28.21
C PHE A 243 -53.43 51.94 -29.71
N THR A 244 -54.00 51.05 -30.54
CA THR A 244 -54.24 51.32 -31.96
C THR A 244 -55.61 51.99 -32.12
N PRO A 245 -55.71 53.24 -32.62
CA PRO A 245 -57.01 53.85 -32.89
C PRO A 245 -57.75 53.04 -33.97
N ASP A 246 -59.07 52.89 -33.78
CA ASP A 246 -59.94 52.22 -34.75
C ASP A 246 -59.81 52.88 -36.12
N ILE A 247 -59.41 52.08 -37.12
CA ILE A 247 -59.35 52.52 -38.51
C ILE A 247 -60.80 52.62 -39.00
N VAL A 248 -61.36 53.83 -38.98
CA VAL A 248 -62.67 54.09 -39.58
C VAL A 248 -62.51 53.94 -41.10
N PRO A 249 -63.28 53.05 -41.76
CA PRO A 249 -63.17 52.87 -43.20
C PRO A 249 -63.69 54.13 -43.88
N GLU A 250 -62.80 54.90 -44.47
CA GLU A 250 -63.17 56.07 -45.25
C GLU A 250 -63.89 55.57 -46.52
N ARG A 251 -65.09 56.11 -46.70
CA ARG A 251 -66.09 55.74 -47.69
C ARG A 251 -65.53 55.94 -49.10
N LEU A 252 -65.02 54.88 -49.71
CA LEU A 252 -64.83 54.81 -51.16
C LEU A 252 -66.21 54.74 -51.82
N LEU A 253 -66.79 55.89 -52.19
CA LEU A 253 -67.69 56.14 -53.35
C LEU A 253 -68.44 57.50 -53.23
N GLY A 254 -68.28 58.34 -54.26
CA GLY A 254 -69.10 59.53 -54.62
C GLY A 254 -68.35 60.85 -54.44
N GLU A 255 -67.95 61.62 -55.47
CA GLU A 255 -68.43 61.79 -56.86
C GLU A 255 -67.30 61.73 -57.89
#